data_AF-H3AHA0-F1
#
_entry.id   AF-H3AHA0-F1
#
_cell.length_a   1.000
_cell.length_b   1.000
_cell.length_c   1.000
_cell.angle_alpha   90.00
_cell.angle_beta   90.00
_cell.angle_gamma   90.00
#
_symmetry.space_group_name_H-M   'P 1'
#
loop_
_entity.id
_entity.type
_entity.pdbx_description
1 polymer ?
#
loop_
_entity_poly.entity_id
_entity_poly.type
_entity_poly.pdbx_seq_one_letter_code
_entity_poly.pdbx_strand_id
1 'polypeptide(L)'
;SCTHTQADFAPWWRLDLQEQHTIITVVITNRGDCCSERLRGVQVWVGDSLEKVNPLCGGLIDSPGLTMRFCCYGTVGRSVTVLIPNRTEFLTLCEVEVFGSVPCKILP
;
A
#
# COMPACT_ATOMS: atom_id res chain seq x y z
N SER A 1 -12.38 5.20 -12.02
CA SER A 1 -11.19 4.73 -12.75
C SER A 1 -10.35 3.89 -11.80
N CYS A 2 -9.59 2.90 -12.27
CA CYS A 2 -8.71 2.06 -11.43
C CYS A 2 -7.38 1.80 -12.15
N THR A 3 -6.30 1.57 -11.39
CA THR A 3 -5.02 1.12 -11.94
C THR A 3 -5.06 -0.37 -12.27
N HIS A 4 -4.15 -0.84 -13.14
CA HIS A 4 -4.04 -2.25 -13.53
C HIS A 4 -2.61 -2.54 -13.99
N THR A 5 -1.94 -3.52 -13.38
CA THR A 5 -0.63 -4.03 -13.85
C THR A 5 -0.81 -5.12 -14.91
N GLN A 6 0.27 -5.59 -15.52
CA GLN A 6 0.22 -6.87 -16.24
C GLN A 6 0.17 -8.04 -15.25
N ALA A 7 0.14 -9.26 -15.80
CA ALA A 7 0.31 -10.49 -15.02
C ALA A 7 1.79 -10.65 -14.64
N ASP A 8 2.21 -9.94 -13.60
CA ASP A 8 3.60 -9.91 -13.15
C ASP A 8 3.78 -10.80 -11.93
N PHE A 9 4.99 -11.37 -11.74
CA PHE A 9 5.32 -12.05 -10.49
C PHE A 9 5.50 -11.03 -9.38
N ALA A 10 4.74 -11.20 -8.29
CA ALA A 10 4.70 -10.31 -7.15
C ALA A 10 4.47 -8.82 -7.54
N PRO A 11 3.32 -8.52 -8.19
CA PRO A 11 3.06 -7.18 -8.72
C PRO A 11 2.95 -6.17 -7.57
N TRP A 12 3.42 -4.96 -7.83
CA TRP A 12 3.46 -3.90 -6.83
C TRP A 12 3.10 -2.54 -7.41
N TRP A 13 2.68 -1.66 -6.53
CA TRP A 13 2.46 -0.24 -6.79
C TRP A 13 3.08 0.56 -5.65
N ARG A 14 3.67 1.72 -5.95
CA ARG A 14 4.33 2.58 -4.94
C ARG A 14 3.90 4.03 -5.08
N LEU A 15 3.58 4.64 -3.94
CA LEU A 15 3.48 6.07 -3.75
C LEU A 15 4.79 6.61 -3.19
N ASP A 16 5.32 7.66 -3.80
CA ASP A 16 6.39 8.49 -3.23
C ASP A 16 5.77 9.80 -2.72
N LEU A 17 5.78 10.01 -1.40
CA LEU A 17 5.28 11.21 -0.73
C LEU A 17 6.28 12.39 -0.78
N GLN A 18 7.43 12.20 -1.43
CA GLN A 18 8.53 13.16 -1.61
C GLN A 18 9.31 13.49 -0.32
N GLU A 19 8.67 13.46 0.84
CA GLU A 19 9.29 13.60 2.15
C GLU A 19 8.80 12.53 3.15
N GLN A 20 9.44 12.44 4.31
CA GLN A 20 9.02 11.51 5.36
C GLN A 20 7.73 11.99 6.03
N HIS A 21 6.78 11.07 6.19
CA HIS A 21 5.56 11.28 6.96
C HIS A 21 5.41 10.21 8.04
N THR A 22 4.74 10.57 9.13
CA THR A 22 4.23 9.60 10.10
C THR A 22 2.93 9.03 9.56
N ILE A 23 2.94 7.78 9.09
CA ILE A 23 1.79 7.12 8.49
C ILE A 23 0.98 6.40 9.57
N ILE A 24 -0.30 6.75 9.67
CA ILE A 24 -1.23 6.19 10.68
C ILE A 24 -2.11 5.12 10.06
N THR A 25 -2.65 5.36 8.87
CA THR A 25 -3.57 4.43 8.21
C THR A 25 -3.44 4.53 6.71
N VAL A 26 -3.51 3.39 6.04
CA VAL A 26 -3.66 3.30 4.58
C VAL A 26 -5.02 2.65 4.29
N VAL A 27 -5.77 3.24 3.39
CA VAL A 27 -7.06 2.72 2.92
C VAL A 27 -6.95 2.40 1.45
N ILE A 28 -7.33 1.18 1.06
CA ILE A 28 -7.31 0.71 -0.33
C ILE A 28 -8.75 0.44 -0.76
N THR A 29 -9.14 1.03 -1.88
CA THR A 29 -10.40 0.69 -2.56
C THR A 29 -10.12 -0.31 -3.68
N ASN A 30 -10.71 -1.49 -3.56
CA ASN A 30 -10.63 -2.59 -4.50
C ASN A 30 -11.54 -2.36 -5.71
N ARG A 31 -11.35 -3.16 -6.76
CA ARG A 31 -12.26 -3.27 -7.88
C ARG A 31 -13.61 -3.84 -7.44
N GLY A 32 -14.70 -3.20 -7.83
CA GLY A 32 -16.06 -3.54 -7.40
C GLY A 32 -16.93 -4.30 -8.41
N ASP A 33 -16.56 -4.29 -9.70
CA ASP A 33 -17.35 -4.88 -10.79
C ASP A 33 -16.99 -6.35 -11.10
N CYS A 34 -15.76 -6.78 -10.80
CA CYS A 34 -15.33 -8.18 -10.84
C CYS A 34 -14.00 -8.35 -10.12
N CYS A 35 -13.55 -9.60 -9.98
CA CYS A 35 -12.14 -9.92 -9.84
C CYS A 35 -11.50 -9.39 -8.54
N SER A 36 -12.33 -9.15 -7.51
CA SER A 36 -11.91 -8.57 -6.24
C SER A 36 -10.95 -9.48 -5.49
N GLU A 37 -11.05 -10.80 -5.70
CA GLU A 37 -10.22 -11.85 -5.11
C GLU A 37 -8.72 -11.73 -5.45
N ARG A 38 -8.37 -10.96 -6.50
CA ARG A 38 -6.97 -10.72 -6.89
C ARG A 38 -6.19 -9.98 -5.80
N LEU A 39 -6.83 -9.14 -4.99
CA LEU A 39 -6.19 -8.47 -3.85
C LEU A 39 -6.04 -9.36 -2.59
N ARG A 40 -6.40 -10.64 -2.65
CA ARG A 40 -6.13 -11.57 -1.54
C ARG A 40 -4.63 -11.65 -1.24
N GLY A 41 -4.26 -11.57 0.03
CA GLY A 41 -2.86 -11.62 0.44
C GLY A 41 -2.10 -10.30 0.28
N VAL A 42 -2.77 -9.20 -0.12
CA VAL A 42 -2.09 -7.92 -0.35
C VAL A 42 -1.44 -7.38 0.93
N GLN A 43 -0.26 -6.82 0.78
CA GLN A 43 0.55 -6.25 1.85
C GLN A 43 0.82 -4.77 1.58
N VAL A 44 0.83 -3.98 2.65
CA VAL A 44 1.18 -2.56 2.66
C VAL A 44 2.47 -2.39 3.46
N TRP A 45 3.47 -1.80 2.81
CA TRP A 45 4.80 -1.57 3.37
C TRP A 45 5.09 -0.07 3.39
N VAL A 46 5.68 0.43 4.47
CA VAL A 46 5.97 1.87 4.64
C VAL A 46 7.44 2.05 5.00
N GLY A 47 8.17 2.86 4.25
CA GLY A 47 9.55 3.21 4.58
C GLY A 47 10.26 4.00 3.48
N ASP A 48 11.56 4.19 3.65
CA ASP A 48 12.38 5.08 2.80
C ASP A 48 13.27 4.34 1.82
N SER A 49 13.38 3.01 1.95
CA SER A 49 14.31 2.26 1.15
C SER A 49 13.72 1.88 -0.21
N LEU A 50 14.52 2.08 -1.25
CA LEU A 50 14.25 1.55 -2.58
C LEU A 50 14.64 0.08 -2.73
N GLU A 51 15.65 -0.38 -1.98
CA GLU A 51 16.27 -1.70 -2.11
C GLU A 51 16.15 -2.61 -0.87
N LYS A 52 15.82 -2.06 0.31
CA LYS A 52 15.62 -2.83 1.56
C LYS A 52 14.14 -3.06 1.85
N VAL A 53 13.87 -4.12 2.60
CA VAL A 53 12.53 -4.45 3.12
C VAL A 53 12.11 -3.35 4.10
N ASN A 54 11.15 -2.53 3.69
CA ASN A 54 10.51 -1.54 4.55
C ASN A 54 9.68 -2.26 5.65
N PRO A 55 9.35 -1.62 6.78
CA PRO A 55 8.40 -2.18 7.75
C PRO A 55 7.04 -2.51 7.13
N LEU A 56 6.48 -3.67 7.51
CA LEU A 56 5.11 -4.04 7.14
C LEU A 56 4.15 -3.19 7.95
N CYS A 57 3.36 -2.34 7.28
CA CYS A 57 2.25 -1.64 7.91
C CYS A 57 1.10 -2.61 8.20
N GLY A 58 0.73 -3.43 7.22
CA GLY A 58 -0.30 -4.44 7.41
C GLY A 58 -0.47 -5.34 6.20
N GLY A 59 -1.13 -6.49 6.39
CA GLY A 59 -1.45 -7.42 5.32
C GLY A 59 -2.85 -7.97 5.48
N LEU A 60 -3.50 -8.27 4.36
CA LEU A 60 -4.83 -8.85 4.33
C LEU A 60 -4.71 -10.33 3.97
N ILE A 61 -4.95 -11.20 4.94
CA ILE A 61 -4.74 -12.65 4.78
C ILE A 61 -5.86 -13.30 3.97
N ASP A 62 -7.08 -12.76 4.03
CA ASP A 62 -8.28 -13.45 3.52
C ASP A 62 -9.14 -12.62 2.56
N SER A 63 -10.47 -12.78 2.56
CA SER A 63 -11.37 -12.21 1.54
C SER A 63 -11.30 -10.68 1.48
N PRO A 64 -10.81 -10.08 0.38
CA PRO A 64 -10.74 -8.64 0.25
C PRO A 64 -12.15 -8.03 0.11
N GLY A 65 -12.48 -7.11 1.01
CA GLY A 65 -13.68 -6.27 0.87
C GLY A 65 -13.51 -5.23 -0.24
N LEU A 66 -14.58 -4.46 -0.49
CA LEU A 66 -14.52 -3.33 -1.42
C LEU A 66 -13.56 -2.24 -0.93
N THR A 67 -13.50 -2.03 0.38
CA THR A 67 -12.58 -1.07 1.02
C THR A 67 -11.88 -1.76 2.18
N MET A 68 -10.56 -1.66 2.23
CA MET A 68 -9.71 -2.31 3.22
C MET A 68 -8.87 -1.26 3.95
N ARG A 69 -8.75 -1.38 5.27
CA ARG A 69 -8.00 -0.43 6.12
C ARG A 69 -6.81 -1.14 6.76
N PHE A 70 -5.63 -0.54 6.65
CA PHE A 70 -4.38 -1.04 7.20
C PHE A 70 -3.85 -0.04 8.23
N CYS A 71 -3.76 -0.47 9.48
CA CYS A 71 -3.24 0.36 10.57
C CYS A 71 -1.71 0.33 10.56
N CYS A 72 -1.07 1.46 10.29
CA CYS A 72 0.39 1.56 10.21
C CYS A 72 1.05 2.00 11.53
N TYR A 73 0.25 2.26 12.58
CA TYR A 73 0.71 2.55 13.94
C TYR A 73 1.78 3.66 14.06
N GLY A 74 1.74 4.66 13.18
CA GLY A 74 2.69 5.77 13.20
C GLY A 74 4.05 5.43 12.59
N THR A 75 4.12 4.41 11.72
CA THR A 75 5.35 4.10 10.99
C THR A 75 5.79 5.31 10.18
N VAL A 76 7.04 5.72 10.35
CA VAL A 76 7.63 6.84 9.61
C VAL A 76 8.20 6.33 8.29
N GLY A 77 7.86 6.99 7.19
CA GLY A 77 8.42 6.70 5.89
C GLY A 77 7.99 7.69 4.81
N ARG A 78 8.76 7.72 3.72
CA ARG A 78 8.51 8.52 2.51
C ARG A 78 7.70 7.77 1.46
N SER A 79 7.79 6.44 1.43
CA SER A 79 7.08 5.64 0.43
C SER A 79 6.09 4.67 1.06
N VAL A 80 4.98 4.48 0.37
CA VAL A 80 3.98 3.44 0.65
C VAL A 80 3.95 2.49 -0.53
N THR A 81 4.23 1.21 -0.29
CA THR A 81 4.22 0.17 -1.33
C THR A 81 3.10 -0.83 -1.05
N VAL A 82 2.26 -1.05 -2.05
CA VAL A 82 1.22 -2.09 -2.06
C VAL A 82 1.74 -3.24 -2.91
N LEU A 83 1.78 -4.45 -2.36
CA LEU A 83 2.41 -5.63 -2.97
C LEU A 83 1.51 -6.85 -2.79
N ILE A 84 1.37 -7.68 -3.83
CA ILE A 84 0.83 -9.04 -3.71
C ILE A 84 2.03 -9.99 -3.70
N PRO A 85 2.36 -10.68 -2.59
CA PRO A 85 3.57 -11.50 -2.52
C PRO A 85 3.36 -12.88 -3.17
N ASN A 86 4.47 -13.50 -3.60
CA ASN A 86 4.59 -14.94 -3.86
C ASN A 86 3.66 -15.55 -4.92
N ARG A 87 3.14 -14.77 -5.87
CA ARG A 87 2.39 -15.28 -7.02
C ARG A 87 2.41 -14.32 -8.21
N THR A 88 2.15 -14.86 -9.39
CA THR A 88 1.79 -14.05 -10.56
C THR A 88 0.35 -13.60 -10.44
N GLU A 89 0.11 -12.30 -10.54
CA GLU A 89 -1.23 -11.72 -10.38
C GLU A 89 -1.34 -10.37 -11.09
N PHE A 90 -2.57 -9.88 -11.28
CA PHE A 90 -2.82 -8.49 -11.66
C PHE A 90 -3.13 -7.64 -10.43
N LEU A 91 -2.30 -6.64 -10.15
CA LEU A 91 -2.59 -5.66 -9.10
C LEU A 91 -3.54 -4.59 -9.67
N THR A 92 -4.71 -4.45 -9.05
CA THR A 92 -5.73 -3.45 -9.41
C THR A 92 -6.09 -2.64 -8.17
N LEU A 93 -5.85 -1.33 -8.22
CA LEU A 93 -6.17 -0.41 -7.12
C LEU A 93 -7.05 0.70 -7.67
N CYS A 94 -8.28 0.83 -7.15
CA CYS A 94 -9.17 1.89 -7.58
C CYS A 94 -8.89 3.21 -6.86
N GLU A 95 -8.45 3.13 -5.61
CA GLU A 95 -7.98 4.29 -4.82
C GLU A 95 -7.01 3.81 -3.74
N VAL A 96 -6.04 4.66 -3.40
CA VAL A 96 -5.16 4.46 -2.23
C VAL A 96 -5.11 5.78 -1.46
N GLU A 97 -5.71 5.79 -0.27
CA GLU A 97 -5.70 6.95 0.62
C GLU A 97 -4.68 6.71 1.74
N VAL A 98 -3.82 7.70 1.98
CA VAL A 98 -2.78 7.63 3.02
C VAL A 98 -3.04 8.72 4.04
N PHE A 99 -3.30 8.31 5.28
CA PHE A 99 -3.58 9.19 6.41
C PHE A 99 -2.39 9.22 7.36
N GLY A 100 -1.95 10.43 7.71
CA GLY A 100 -0.77 10.65 8.53
C GLY A 100 -0.53 12.11 8.83
N SER A 101 0.65 12.42 9.34
CA SER A 101 1.10 13.77 9.61
C SER A 101 2.51 14.01 9.09
N VAL A 102 2.81 15.24 8.69
CA VAL A 102 4.18 15.67 8.45
C VAL A 102 4.90 15.81 9.80
N PRO A 103 6.11 15.26 9.99
CA PRO A 103 6.90 15.52 11.18
C PRO A 103 7.16 17.02 11.30
N CYS A 104 7.00 17.59 12.50
CA CYS A 104 7.36 18.98 12.73
C CYS A 104 8.86 19.15 12.52
N LYS A 105 9.25 19.84 11.45
CA LYS A 105 10.64 20.18 11.17
C LYS A 105 10.95 21.51 11.84
N ILE A 106 11.95 21.53 12.73
CA ILE A 106 12.55 22.79 13.17
C ILE A 106 13.42 23.27 12.02
N LEU A 107 13.00 24.31 11.32
CA LEU A 107 13.82 24.96 10.30
C LEU A 107 15.00 25.67 10.98
N PRO A 108 16.23 25.56 10.44
CA PRO A 108 17.39 26.28 10.96
C PRO A 108 17.28 27.79 10.81
#